data_AF-A0A7J4FEC3-F1
#
_entry.id   AF-A0A7J4FEC3-F1
#
_cell.length_a   1.000
_cell.length_b   1.000
_cell.length_c   1.000
_cell.angle_alpha   90.00
_cell.angle_beta   90.00
_cell.angle_gamma   90.00
#
_symmetry.space_group_name_H-M   'P 1'
#
loop_
_entity.id
_entity.type
_entity.pdbx_description
1 polymer ?
#
loop_
_entity_poly.entity_id
_entity_poly.type
_entity_poly.pdbx_seq_one_letter_code
_entity_poly.pdbx_strand_id
1 'polypeptide(L)' 'MSLDYKEAINLIESRHPGTKLRVLRSFLKDLKPLVARPEAKLGSCRSCGMPTTAKVCAYCRLALKIEQLT' A
#
# COMPACT_ATOMS: atom_id res chain seq x y z
N MET A 1 4.36 -5.59 4.93
CA MET A 1 5.12 -6.69 4.27
C MET A 1 5.21 -7.84 5.25
N SER A 2 4.78 -9.04 4.86
CA SER A 2 4.92 -10.24 5.69
C SER A 2 6.39 -10.56 5.97
N LEU A 3 6.63 -11.39 6.99
CA LEU A 3 7.97 -11.85 7.34
C LEU A 3 8.57 -12.70 6.23
N ASP A 4 7.79 -13.61 5.64
CA ASP A 4 8.23 -14.51 4.56
C ASP A 4 8.82 -13.74 3.36
N TYR A 5 8.18 -12.64 2.95
CA TYR A 5 8.71 -11.81 1.87
C TYR A 5 10.04 -11.15 2.25
N LYS A 6 10.18 -10.71 3.50
CA LYS A 6 11.43 -10.11 3.98
C LYS A 6 12.54 -11.15 4.04
N GLU A 7 12.25 -12.36 4.47
CA GLU A 7 13.21 -13.47 4.52
C GLU A 7 13.72 -13.84 3.13
N ALA A 8 12.83 -14.00 2.16
CA ALA A 8 13.20 -14.28 0.78
C ALA A 8 14.13 -13.18 0.21
N ILE A 9 13.78 -11.91 0.42
CA ILE A 9 14.60 -10.77 -0.03
C ILE A 9 15.95 -10.71 0.71
N ASN A 10 15.97 -11.04 2.01
CA ASN A 10 17.20 -11.08 2.80
C ASN A 10 18.17 -12.16 2.30
N LEU A 11 17.67 -13.33 1.91
CA LEU A 11 18.50 -14.40 1.35
C LEU A 11 19.18 -13.98 0.04
N ILE A 12 18.50 -13.22 -0.81
CA ILE A 12 19.08 -12.71 -2.06
C ILE A 12 20.13 -11.63 -1.74
N GLU A 13 19.81 -10.71 -0.83
CA GLU A 13 20.73 -9.66 -0.39
C GLU A 13 22.03 -10.22 0.21
N SER A 14 21.97 -11.32 0.97
CA SER A 14 23.16 -11.92 1.58
C SER A 14 24.12 -12.52 0.55
N ARG A 15 23.62 -12.92 -0.62
CA ARG A 15 24.42 -13.41 -1.75
C ARG A 15 24.86 -12.30 -2.70
N HIS A 16 24.04 -11.24 -2.81
CA HIS A 16 24.23 -10.13 -3.72
C HIS A 16 23.97 -8.79 -3.00
N PRO A 17 24.99 -8.23 -2.31
CA PRO A 17 24.85 -6.98 -1.58
C PRO A 17 24.36 -5.83 -2.47
N GLY A 18 23.41 -5.06 -1.97
CA GLY A 18 22.78 -3.93 -2.67
C GLY A 18 21.56 -4.30 -3.52
N THR A 19 21.12 -5.57 -3.53
CA THR A 19 19.95 -6.01 -4.31
C THR A 19 18.67 -5.29 -3.88
N LYS A 20 18.39 -5.16 -2.58
CA LYS A 20 17.24 -4.42 -2.04
C LYS A 20 17.17 -3.00 -2.58
N LEU A 21 18.32 -2.32 -2.54
CA LEU A 21 18.45 -0.94 -2.98
C LEU A 21 18.27 -0.82 -4.50
N ARG A 22 18.86 -1.74 -5.26
CA ARG A 22 18.72 -1.80 -6.72
C ARG A 22 17.26 -2.00 -7.12
N VAL A 23 16.56 -2.96 -6.50
CA VAL A 23 15.14 -3.23 -6.75
C VAL A 23 14.29 -1.99 -6.47
N LEU A 24 14.46 -1.33 -5.32
CA LEU A 24 13.71 -0.13 -4.99
C LEU A 24 13.98 1.00 -5.99
N ARG A 25 15.25 1.24 -6.35
CA ARG A 25 15.62 2.29 -7.30
C ARG A 25 15.06 2.04 -8.69
N SER A 26 15.18 0.81 -9.21
CA SER A 26 14.60 0.44 -10.50
C SER A 26 13.07 0.52 -10.49
N PHE A 27 12.42 0.16 -9.38
CA PHE A 27 10.98 0.37 -9.26
C PHE A 27 10.62 1.86 -9.36
N LEU A 28 11.28 2.73 -8.60
CA LEU A 28 10.93 4.15 -8.57
C LEU A 28 11.23 4.86 -9.89
N LYS A 29 12.36 4.52 -10.54
CA LYS A 29 12.82 5.17 -11.76
C LYS A 29 12.15 4.62 -13.01
N ASP A 30 12.05 3.30 -13.12
CA ASP A 30 11.73 2.63 -14.37
C ASP A 30 10.29 2.10 -14.39
N LEU A 31 9.83 1.47 -13.30
CA LEU A 31 8.51 0.82 -13.27
C LEU A 31 7.37 1.76 -12.84
N LYS A 32 7.56 2.57 -11.80
CA LYS A 32 6.53 3.43 -11.22
C LYS A 32 5.87 4.35 -12.27
N PRO A 33 6.60 4.99 -13.20
CA PRO A 33 5.98 5.80 -14.25
C PRO A 33 5.08 4.99 -15.19
N LEU A 34 5.41 3.72 -15.44
CA LEU A 34 4.67 2.83 -16.35
C LEU A 34 3.38 2.29 -15.73
N VAL A 35 3.34 2.16 -14.39
CA VAL A 35 2.19 1.62 -13.66
C VAL A 35 1.44 2.67 -12.82
N ALA A 36 1.82 3.94 -12.96
CA ALA A 36 1.17 5.03 -12.26
C ALA A 36 -0.30 5.11 -12.65
N ARG A 37 -1.19 5.11 -11.64
CA ARG A 37 -2.61 5.35 -11.85
C ARG A 37 -2.87 6.85 -11.82
N PRO A 38 -3.92 7.33 -12.51
CA PRO A 38 -4.36 8.71 -12.40
C PRO A 38 -4.57 9.09 -10.93
N GLU A 39 -4.25 10.35 -10.59
CA GLU A 39 -4.53 10.87 -9.27
C GLU A 39 -6.03 10.74 -8.96
N ALA A 40 -6.34 10.01 -7.90
CA ALA A 40 -7.72 9.85 -7.48
C ALA A 40 -8.18 11.14 -6.81
N LYS A 41 -9.38 11.61 -7.16
CA LYS A 41 -10.02 12.73 -6.45
C LYS A 41 -10.26 12.33 -5.01
N LEU A 42 -9.65 13.05 -4.08
CA LEU A 42 -9.90 12.91 -2.65
C LEU A 42 -11.10 13.77 -2.25
N GLY A 43 -12.00 13.19 -1.47
CA GLY A 43 -13.06 13.90 -0.76
C GLY A 43 -13.02 13.57 0.73
N SER A 44 -14.03 14.05 1.46
CA SER A 44 -14.18 13.79 2.89
C SER A 44 -15.16 12.65 3.16
N CYS A 45 -14.84 11.80 4.13
CA CYS A 45 -15.70 10.72 4.57
C CYS A 45 -17.00 11.28 5.17
N ARG A 46 -18.16 10.80 4.74
CA ARG A 46 -19.46 11.25 5.27
C ARG A 46 -19.68 10.92 6.75
N SER A 47 -18.97 9.93 7.30
CA SER A 47 -19.14 9.49 8.70
C SER A 47 -18.16 10.18 9.65
N CYS A 48 -16.89 10.36 9.26
CA CYS A 48 -15.85 10.88 10.16
C CYS A 48 -15.08 12.10 9.62
N GLY A 49 -15.39 12.59 8.42
CA GLY A 49 -14.72 13.75 7.79
C GLY A 49 -13.33 13.48 7.20
N MET A 50 -12.68 12.35 7.52
CA MET A 50 -11.31 12.04 7.06
C MET A 50 -11.18 11.85 5.54
N PRO A 51 -9.98 12.07 4.94
CA PRO A 51 -9.76 11.93 3.50
C PRO A 51 -10.05 10.51 2.97
N THR A 52 -10.74 10.44 1.85
CA THR A 52 -11.12 9.16 1.20
C THR A 52 -11.44 9.38 -0.27
N THR A 53 -11.19 8.37 -1.10
CA THR A 53 -11.64 8.33 -2.51
C THR A 53 -13.06 7.79 -2.66
N ALA A 54 -13.64 7.27 -1.57
CA ALA A 54 -15.01 6.75 -1.50
C ALA A 54 -15.90 7.61 -0.58
N LYS A 55 -17.24 7.44 -0.65
CA LYS A 55 -18.19 8.19 0.20
C LYS A 55 -17.99 7.96 1.71
N VAL A 56 -17.62 6.74 2.10
CA VAL A 56 -17.29 6.34 3.48
C VAL A 56 -15.92 5.68 3.43
N CYS A 57 -15.00 6.06 4.33
CA CYS A 57 -13.62 5.58 4.32
C CYS A 57 -13.54 4.07 4.63
N ALA A 58 -12.42 3.44 4.27
CA ALA A 58 -12.20 2.02 4.48
C ALA A 58 -12.36 1.60 5.95
N TYR A 59 -11.89 2.46 6.87
CA TYR A 59 -12.02 2.24 8.31
C TYR A 59 -13.48 2.22 8.76
N CYS A 60 -14.26 3.28 8.48
CA CYS A 60 -15.67 3.34 8.88
C CYS A 60 -16.51 2.21 8.28
N ARG A 61 -16.23 1.79 7.03
CA ARG A 61 -16.89 0.62 6.44
C ARG A 61 -16.59 -0.68 7.20
N LEU A 62 -15.35 -0.84 7.65
CA LEU A 62 -14.96 -2.00 8.46
C LEU A 62 -15.63 -1.97 9.83
N ALA A 63 -15.64 -0.82 10.51
CA ALA A 63 -16.28 -0.65 11.81
C ALA A 63 -17.77 -1.03 11.77
N LEU A 64 -18.51 -0.50 10.79
CA LEU A 64 -19.94 -0.84 10.59
C LEU A 64 -20.16 -2.34 10.37
N LYS A 65 -19.25 -3.01 9.64
CA LYS A 65 -19.35 -4.45 9.41
C LYS A 65 -19.09 -5.25 10.70
N ILE A 66 -18.19 -4.78 11.55
CA ILE A 66 -17.91 -5.42 12.84
C ILE A 66 -19.09 -5.25 13.79
N GLU A 67 -19.70 -4.06 13.85
CA GLU A 67 -20.90 -3.80 14.66
C GLU A 67 -22.09 -4.70 14.28
N GLN A 68 -22.17 -5.16 13.02
CA GLN A 68 -23.21 -6.09 12.56
C GLN A 68 -22.93 -7.56 12.93
N LEU A 69 -21.72 -7.88 13.40
CA LEU A 69 -21.28 -9.22 13.77
C LEU A 69 -21.23 -9.44 15.29
N THR A 70 -21.45 -8.39 16.06
CA THR A 70 -21.52 -8.36 17.53
C THR A 70 -22.94 -8.08 17.97
#